data_AF-A0A6A6L615-F1
#
_entry.id   AF-A0A6A6L615-F1
#
_cell.length_a   1.000
_cell.length_b   1.000
_cell.length_c   1.000
_cell.angle_alpha   90.00
_cell.angle_beta   90.00
_cell.angle_gamma   90.00
#
_symmetry.space_group_name_H-M   'P 1'
#
loop_
_entity.id
_entity.type
_entity.pdbx_description
1 polymer ?
#
loop_
_entity_poly.entity_id
_entity_poly.type
_entity_poly.pdbx_seq_one_letter_code
_entity_poly.pdbx_strand_id
1 'polypeptide(L)'
;MVSGSGICAKVVVVDAQHNMLWRLASTVAKELLNWQKVVVVRCEEICMSGGLVRQKMKMIPHKTKRGEAALARLKAYEGVPSPYDKMKRMVIPDALKVLRVQKGHKYCLLGRLSSEVGWNLYDTIRELEKKRKERAQALYERKKQLNKLRVKTEKVAGDRLGSQLEILTAVKYVEIHRQPVTAAEILKRYPRHSVTRPDVFEYPWVVVKPESVLNLGKVFYIVPNYTLYKLMKAHRERNQDSPHKSQSPKKHDNQKIQNQDSPIKSQAGSTPKHRNCHRQVNQSPPTTCCIWIPSLDQERDLRTRKQNKVVAWPEIVLKNKMSHLRLEEKPVEDSEL
;
A
#
# COMPACT_ATOMS: atom_id res chain seq x y z
N MET A 1 16.62 11.49 -18.87
CA MET A 1 15.18 11.16 -18.65
C MET A 1 15.11 10.12 -17.53
N VAL A 2 13.98 9.99 -16.84
CA VAL A 2 13.70 8.75 -16.11
C VAL A 2 13.44 7.67 -17.17
N SER A 3 14.48 6.92 -17.52
CA SER A 3 14.41 5.69 -18.30
C SER A 3 13.80 4.56 -17.45
N GLY A 4 12.58 4.81 -16.99
CA GLY A 4 11.78 3.94 -16.12
C GLY A 4 10.31 3.87 -16.56
N SER A 5 9.86 4.76 -17.45
CA SER A 5 8.71 4.48 -18.31
C SER A 5 9.14 3.56 -19.46
N GLY A 6 9.39 2.29 -19.10
CA GLY A 6 9.10 1.21 -20.04
C GLY A 6 7.60 1.14 -20.31
N ILE A 7 7.15 0.05 -20.94
CA ILE A 7 5.73 -0.24 -21.20
C ILE A 7 5.00 -0.42 -19.85
N CYS A 8 4.46 0.67 -19.27
CA CYS A 8 4.22 0.75 -17.82
C CYS A 8 2.86 1.35 -17.40
N ALA A 9 2.14 2.04 -18.29
CA ALA A 9 0.83 2.63 -17.96
C ALA A 9 -0.25 2.30 -19.00
N LYS A 10 -1.44 1.88 -18.55
CA LYS A 10 -2.60 1.57 -19.42
C LYS A 10 -2.96 2.74 -20.36
N VAL A 11 -2.82 3.98 -19.87
CA VAL A 11 -2.94 5.23 -20.63
C VAL A 11 -1.98 6.25 -20.01
N VAL A 12 -1.19 6.96 -20.82
CA VAL A 12 -0.39 8.11 -20.37
C VAL A 12 -1.12 9.38 -20.75
N VAL A 13 -1.48 10.21 -19.76
CA VAL A 13 -2.09 11.53 -19.98
C VAL A 13 -0.98 12.58 -19.95
N VAL A 14 -0.78 13.29 -21.05
CA VAL A 14 0.25 14.31 -21.24
C VAL A 14 -0.39 15.69 -21.22
N ASP A 15 0.17 16.55 -20.38
CA ASP A 15 -0.17 17.96 -20.32
C ASP A 15 0.56 18.73 -21.42
N ALA A 16 -0.18 19.40 -22.30
CA ALA A 16 0.37 20.13 -23.44
C ALA A 16 0.69 21.60 -23.15
N GLN A 17 0.26 22.11 -21.98
CA GLN A 17 0.45 23.51 -21.59
C GLN A 17 1.92 23.93 -21.67
N HIS A 18 2.17 25.02 -22.40
CA HIS A 18 3.52 25.58 -22.60
C HIS A 18 4.54 24.62 -23.22
N ASN A 19 4.11 23.54 -23.88
CA ASN A 19 5.01 22.70 -24.66
C ASN A 19 5.18 23.23 -26.08
N MET A 20 6.36 23.05 -26.65
CA MET A 20 6.67 23.36 -28.04
C MET A 20 6.08 22.27 -28.95
N LEU A 21 5.10 22.65 -29.80
CA LEU A 21 4.30 21.74 -30.65
C LEU A 21 5.13 20.61 -31.28
N TRP A 22 6.18 20.96 -32.02
CA TRP A 22 6.98 20.00 -32.79
C TRP A 22 7.82 19.06 -31.92
N ARG A 23 8.30 19.52 -30.77
CA ARG A 23 9.04 18.66 -29.82
C ARG A 23 8.07 17.69 -29.13
N LEU A 24 6.93 18.19 -28.66
CA LEU A 24 5.85 17.38 -28.10
C LEU A 24 5.39 16.29 -29.08
N ALA A 25 5.09 16.67 -30.33
CA ALA A 25 4.65 15.76 -31.38
C ALA A 25 5.69 14.68 -31.70
N SER A 26 6.99 15.01 -31.70
CA SER A 26 8.07 14.04 -31.93
C SER A 26 8.16 13.00 -30.80
N THR A 27 8.15 13.45 -29.53
CA THR A 27 8.16 12.51 -28.38
C THR A 27 6.91 11.62 -28.40
N VAL A 28 5.72 12.21 -28.59
CA VAL A 28 4.46 11.47 -28.63
C VAL A 28 4.43 10.47 -29.79
N ALA A 29 4.91 10.82 -30.99
CA ALA A 29 5.00 9.90 -32.12
C ALA A 29 5.86 8.67 -31.82
N LYS A 30 6.98 8.84 -31.11
CA LYS A 30 7.84 7.73 -30.68
C LYS A 30 7.12 6.81 -29.69
N GLU A 31 6.47 7.36 -28.68
CA GLU A 31 5.68 6.58 -27.71
C GLU A 31 4.53 5.82 -28.38
N LEU A 32 3.81 6.47 -29.31
CA LEU A 32 2.75 5.82 -30.08
C LEU A 32 3.29 4.65 -30.92
N LEU A 33 4.48 4.76 -31.52
CA LEU A 33 5.12 3.67 -32.27
C LEU A 33 5.65 2.53 -31.37
N ASN A 34 5.88 2.81 -30.09
CA ASN A 34 6.20 1.86 -29.01
C ASN A 34 4.94 1.22 -28.38
N TRP A 35 3.77 1.30 -29.05
CA TRP A 35 2.49 0.76 -28.60
C TRP A 35 1.87 1.42 -27.36
N GLN A 36 2.44 2.54 -26.87
CA GLN A 36 1.87 3.28 -25.74
C GLN A 36 0.56 3.99 -26.17
N LYS A 37 -0.48 3.91 -25.33
CA LYS A 37 -1.69 4.74 -25.46
C LYS A 37 -1.43 6.10 -24.82
N VAL A 38 -1.57 7.16 -25.60
CA VAL A 38 -1.25 8.54 -25.18
C VAL A 38 -2.46 9.44 -25.38
N VAL A 39 -2.80 10.21 -24.35
CA VAL A 39 -3.85 11.23 -24.37
C VAL A 39 -3.20 12.57 -24.11
N VAL A 40 -3.26 13.49 -25.07
CA VAL A 40 -2.77 14.86 -24.95
C VAL A 40 -3.94 15.77 -24.57
N VAL A 41 -3.76 16.63 -23.58
CA VAL A 41 -4.79 17.55 -23.07
C VAL A 41 -4.25 18.97 -22.92
N ARG A 42 -5.14 19.97 -22.99
CA ARG A 42 -4.83 21.41 -23.11
C ARG A 42 -4.06 21.78 -24.37
N CYS A 43 -4.49 21.24 -25.52
CA CYS A 43 -3.90 21.53 -26.82
C CYS A 43 -3.91 23.04 -27.15
N GLU A 44 -4.89 23.79 -26.68
CA GLU A 44 -5.03 25.24 -26.85
C GLU A 44 -3.85 26.02 -26.21
N GLU A 45 -3.26 25.49 -25.13
CA GLU A 45 -2.14 26.09 -24.40
C GLU A 45 -0.75 25.66 -24.98
N ILE A 46 -0.70 24.96 -26.13
CA ILE A 46 0.53 24.62 -26.85
C ILE A 46 1.21 25.88 -27.42
N CYS A 47 2.54 25.92 -27.39
CA CYS A 47 3.34 26.99 -27.98
C CYS A 47 3.94 26.60 -29.34
N MET A 48 3.89 27.54 -30.28
CA MET A 48 4.53 27.46 -31.59
C MET A 48 5.58 28.57 -31.73
N SER A 49 6.75 28.23 -32.28
CA SER A 49 7.84 29.18 -32.57
C SER A 49 8.24 29.10 -34.05
N GLY A 50 8.58 30.24 -34.63
CA GLY A 50 8.99 30.36 -36.04
C GLY A 50 7.82 30.59 -37.00
N GLY A 51 8.15 31.00 -38.23
CA GLY A 51 7.17 31.33 -39.26
C GLY A 51 6.40 30.13 -39.81
N LEU A 52 5.21 30.41 -40.36
CA LEU A 52 4.24 29.42 -40.87
C LEU A 52 4.83 28.51 -41.97
N VAL A 53 5.78 29.02 -42.75
CA VAL A 53 6.36 28.38 -43.95
C VAL A 53 7.05 27.03 -43.67
N ARG A 54 7.44 26.74 -42.42
CA ARG A 54 8.28 25.56 -42.08
C ARG A 54 7.52 24.42 -41.38
N GLN A 55 6.23 24.23 -41.68
CA GLN A 55 5.30 23.44 -40.86
C GLN A 55 4.70 22.17 -41.51
N LYS A 56 5.41 21.51 -42.42
CA LYS A 56 4.95 20.26 -43.07
C LYS A 56 5.88 19.08 -42.81
N MET A 57 5.90 18.58 -41.58
CA MET A 57 6.63 17.35 -41.22
C MET A 57 5.69 16.30 -40.61
N LYS A 58 5.59 15.13 -41.26
CA LYS A 58 4.73 14.03 -40.84
C LYS A 58 5.52 13.04 -40.00
N MET A 59 5.41 13.13 -38.67
CA MET A 59 6.21 12.32 -37.72
C MET A 59 5.81 10.83 -37.67
N ILE A 60 4.64 10.46 -38.19
CA ILE A 60 4.13 9.07 -38.22
C ILE A 60 3.87 8.64 -39.68
N PRO A 61 4.30 7.43 -40.10
CA PRO A 61 4.01 6.88 -41.42
C PRO A 61 2.54 6.38 -41.52
N HIS A 62 1.60 7.30 -41.37
CA HIS A 62 0.13 7.14 -41.42
C HIS A 62 -0.41 6.35 -42.61
N LYS A 63 0.30 6.31 -43.75
CA LYS A 63 -0.06 5.47 -44.92
C LYS A 63 0.14 3.96 -44.70
N THR A 64 0.85 3.56 -43.64
CA THR A 64 1.10 2.16 -43.30
C THR A 64 0.12 1.70 -42.22
N LYS A 65 -0.31 0.44 -42.25
CA LYS A 65 -1.16 -0.16 -41.21
C LYS A 65 -0.60 0.03 -39.78
N ARG A 66 0.74 0.03 -39.63
CA ARG A 66 1.41 0.33 -38.36
C ARG A 66 1.24 1.79 -37.92
N GLY A 67 1.33 2.74 -38.84
CA GLY A 67 1.14 4.16 -38.57
C GLY A 67 -0.31 4.53 -38.29
N GLU A 68 -1.25 3.92 -39.01
CA GLU A 68 -2.69 3.99 -38.76
C GLU A 68 -3.04 3.48 -37.35
N ALA A 69 -2.57 2.27 -37.00
CA ALA A 69 -2.72 1.73 -35.64
C ALA A 69 -2.02 2.56 -34.56
N ALA A 70 -0.98 3.33 -34.91
CA ALA A 70 -0.35 4.28 -34.00
C ALA A 70 -1.20 5.55 -33.79
N LEU A 71 -1.84 6.07 -34.84
CA LEU A 71 -2.77 7.20 -34.72
C LEU A 71 -4.02 6.82 -33.93
N ALA A 72 -4.56 5.61 -34.11
CA ALA A 72 -5.70 5.11 -33.32
C ALA A 72 -5.44 5.01 -31.80
N ARG A 73 -4.17 5.04 -31.37
CA ARG A 73 -3.77 5.09 -29.94
C ARG A 73 -3.68 6.50 -29.37
N LEU A 74 -3.64 7.54 -30.22
CA LEU A 74 -3.58 8.93 -29.82
C LEU A 74 -4.98 9.48 -29.59
N LYS A 75 -5.15 10.21 -28.49
CA LYS A 75 -6.29 11.12 -28.32
C LYS A 75 -5.75 12.51 -28.01
N ALA A 76 -6.34 13.53 -28.61
CA ALA A 76 -6.03 14.93 -28.34
C ALA A 76 -7.31 15.65 -27.94
N TYR A 77 -7.25 16.45 -26.88
CA TYR A 77 -8.38 17.21 -26.36
C TYR A 77 -7.97 18.65 -26.05
N GLU A 78 -8.86 19.56 -26.44
CA GLU A 78 -8.84 20.94 -25.98
C GLU A 78 -9.41 21.00 -24.55
N GLY A 79 -8.79 21.80 -23.68
CA GLY A 79 -9.01 21.75 -22.23
C GLY A 79 -8.65 20.39 -21.62
N VAL A 80 -9.22 20.07 -20.46
CA VAL A 80 -9.18 18.71 -19.89
C VAL A 80 -10.60 18.19 -19.62
N PRO A 81 -11.16 17.32 -20.48
CA PRO A 81 -12.46 16.71 -20.24
C PRO A 81 -12.40 15.64 -19.14
N SER A 82 -13.53 15.41 -18.46
CA SER A 82 -13.74 14.22 -17.63
C SER A 82 -13.57 12.96 -18.51
N PRO A 83 -12.81 11.92 -18.08
CA PRO A 83 -12.30 11.65 -16.74
C PRO A 83 -10.85 12.09 -16.48
N TYR A 84 -10.21 12.82 -17.41
CA TYR A 84 -8.79 13.18 -17.35
C TYR A 84 -8.51 14.34 -16.38
N ASP A 85 -9.55 15.04 -15.92
CA ASP A 85 -9.51 16.09 -14.91
C ASP A 85 -8.96 15.62 -13.56
N LYS A 86 -9.38 14.42 -13.14
CA LYS A 86 -8.98 13.73 -11.89
C LYS A 86 -7.68 12.95 -12.01
N MET A 87 -7.22 12.67 -13.24
CA MET A 87 -6.00 11.91 -13.48
C MET A 87 -4.73 12.76 -13.30
N LYS A 88 -3.64 12.12 -12.87
CA LYS A 88 -2.32 12.77 -12.85
C LYS A 88 -1.81 12.92 -14.28
N ARG A 89 -1.82 14.15 -14.78
CA ARG A 89 -1.20 14.56 -16.04
C ARG A 89 0.33 14.62 -15.89
N MET A 90 1.05 14.17 -16.91
CA MET A 90 2.51 14.19 -16.99
C MET A 90 2.98 15.32 -17.90
N VAL A 91 4.12 15.93 -17.58
CA VAL A 91 4.75 16.97 -18.41
C VAL A 91 5.99 16.39 -19.08
N ILE A 92 6.22 16.72 -20.35
CA ILE A 92 7.41 16.30 -21.10
C ILE A 92 8.45 17.43 -21.04
N PRO A 93 9.49 17.33 -20.19
CA PRO A 93 10.45 18.42 -20.01
C PRO A 93 11.26 18.71 -21.28
N ASP A 94 11.43 17.71 -22.16
CA ASP A 94 12.09 17.92 -23.45
C ASP A 94 11.31 18.88 -24.38
N ALA A 95 9.99 18.98 -24.20
CA ALA A 95 9.13 19.85 -24.99
C ALA A 95 8.83 21.20 -24.33
N LEU A 96 9.07 21.38 -23.02
CA LEU A 96 8.70 22.61 -22.29
C LEU A 96 9.34 23.87 -22.87
N LYS A 97 8.53 24.86 -23.27
CA LYS A 97 8.96 26.18 -23.80
C LYS A 97 10.04 26.81 -22.94
N VAL A 98 9.84 26.84 -21.61
CA VAL A 98 10.77 27.50 -20.66
C VAL A 98 12.19 26.92 -20.68
N LEU A 99 12.35 25.65 -21.05
CA LEU A 99 13.66 24.98 -21.18
C LEU A 99 14.21 25.05 -22.62
N ARG A 100 13.38 25.43 -23.59
CA ARG A 100 13.61 25.21 -25.02
C ARG A 100 13.64 26.46 -25.88
N VAL A 101 13.13 27.57 -25.37
CA VAL A 101 13.07 28.89 -26.01
C VAL A 101 13.65 29.91 -25.03
N GLN A 102 14.63 30.69 -25.47
CA GLN A 102 15.24 31.75 -24.66
C GLN A 102 14.20 32.83 -24.30
N LYS A 103 14.36 33.44 -23.12
CA LYS A 103 13.54 34.58 -22.68
C LYS A 103 13.66 35.73 -23.69
N GLY A 104 12.54 36.29 -24.11
CA GLY A 104 12.46 37.39 -25.10
C GLY A 104 12.09 36.95 -26.52
N HIS A 105 12.22 35.67 -26.88
CA HIS A 105 11.79 35.19 -28.19
C HIS A 105 10.26 35.10 -28.29
N LYS A 106 9.71 35.60 -29.40
CA LYS A 106 8.26 35.58 -29.68
C LYS A 106 7.79 34.15 -29.97
N TYR A 107 6.61 33.81 -29.47
CA TYR A 107 5.92 32.55 -29.70
C TYR A 107 4.41 32.80 -29.79
N CYS A 108 3.70 31.95 -30.52
CA CYS A 108 2.24 31.98 -30.63
C CYS A 108 1.64 30.85 -29.78
N LEU A 109 0.47 31.08 -29.19
CA LEU A 109 -0.34 30.02 -28.59
C LEU A 109 -1.24 29.41 -29.67
N LEU A 110 -1.31 28.07 -29.72
CA LEU A 110 -2.08 27.35 -30.72
C LEU A 110 -3.57 27.72 -30.66
N GLY A 111 -4.17 27.81 -29.47
CA GLY A 111 -5.58 28.18 -29.32
C GLY A 111 -5.92 29.57 -29.90
N ARG A 112 -5.04 30.56 -29.69
CA ARG A 112 -5.20 31.91 -30.25
C ARG A 112 -5.04 31.91 -31.77
N LEU A 113 -4.03 31.21 -32.29
CA LEU A 113 -3.84 31.08 -33.74
C LEU A 113 -5.06 30.41 -34.39
N SER A 114 -5.58 29.33 -33.78
CA SER A 114 -6.79 28.65 -34.24
C SER A 114 -8.01 29.56 -34.22
N SER A 115 -8.21 30.39 -33.17
CA SER A 115 -9.34 31.32 -33.12
C SER A 115 -9.27 32.38 -34.23
N GLU A 116 -8.08 32.90 -34.53
CA GLU A 116 -7.85 33.84 -35.65
C GLU A 116 -8.10 33.19 -37.03
N VAL A 117 -8.00 31.86 -37.14
CA VAL A 117 -8.31 31.06 -38.35
C VAL A 117 -9.79 30.60 -38.40
N GLY A 118 -10.63 31.01 -37.44
CA GLY A 118 -12.08 30.72 -37.42
C GLY A 118 -12.52 29.61 -36.46
N TRP A 119 -11.69 29.23 -35.49
CA TRP A 119 -12.08 28.27 -34.45
C TRP A 119 -12.80 28.93 -33.26
N ASN A 120 -14.13 28.92 -33.32
CA ASN A 120 -14.99 29.70 -32.41
C ASN A 120 -15.13 29.15 -30.97
N LEU A 121 -14.51 28.02 -30.62
CA LEU A 121 -14.70 27.38 -29.31
C LEU A 121 -13.72 27.87 -28.22
N TYR A 122 -12.73 28.70 -28.60
CA TYR A 122 -11.62 29.09 -27.72
C TYR A 122 -12.08 29.74 -26.40
N ASP A 123 -13.02 30.69 -26.45
CA ASP A 123 -13.51 31.38 -25.25
C ASP A 123 -14.38 30.47 -24.37
N THR A 124 -15.23 29.62 -24.98
CA THR A 124 -16.01 28.61 -24.25
C THR A 124 -15.09 27.65 -23.48
N ILE A 125 -14.01 27.18 -24.10
CA ILE A 125 -13.02 26.31 -23.47
C ILE A 125 -12.30 27.06 -22.33
N ARG A 126 -11.95 28.32 -22.52
CA ARG A 126 -11.34 29.18 -21.49
C ARG A 126 -12.22 29.32 -20.25
N GLU A 127 -13.54 29.47 -20.41
CA GLU A 127 -14.49 29.48 -19.30
C GLU A 127 -14.61 28.13 -18.59
N LEU A 128 -14.71 27.03 -19.35
CA LEU A 128 -14.77 25.67 -18.80
C LEU A 128 -13.49 25.33 -18.02
N GLU A 129 -12.33 25.73 -18.54
CA GLU A 129 -11.04 25.61 -17.89
C GLU A 129 -10.97 26.42 -16.60
N LYS A 130 -11.55 27.63 -16.56
CA LYS A 130 -11.67 28.45 -15.33
C LYS A 130 -12.51 27.72 -14.27
N LYS A 131 -13.72 27.29 -14.63
CA LYS A 131 -14.63 26.50 -13.76
C LYS A 131 -13.96 25.21 -13.24
N ARG A 132 -13.14 24.54 -14.07
CA ARG A 132 -12.36 23.36 -13.66
C ARG A 132 -11.18 23.72 -12.74
N LYS A 133 -10.49 24.83 -12.98
CA LYS A 133 -9.38 25.33 -12.12
C LYS A 133 -9.90 25.69 -10.72
N GLU A 134 -11.06 26.33 -10.61
CA GLU A 134 -11.76 26.61 -9.34
C GLU A 134 -12.08 25.33 -8.54
N ARG A 135 -12.72 24.33 -9.18
CA ARG A 135 -12.99 23.02 -8.56
C ARG A 135 -11.71 22.30 -8.12
N ALA A 136 -10.65 22.37 -8.92
CA ALA A 136 -9.36 21.76 -8.60
C ALA A 136 -8.67 22.44 -7.42
N GLN A 137 -8.83 23.76 -7.25
CA GLN A 137 -8.29 24.53 -6.13
C GLN A 137 -8.89 24.07 -4.79
N ALA A 138 -10.21 23.97 -4.69
CA ALA A 138 -10.89 23.48 -3.49
C ALA A 138 -10.46 22.04 -3.12
N LEU A 139 -10.30 21.16 -4.12
CA LEU A 139 -9.76 19.81 -3.91
C LEU A 139 -8.30 19.82 -3.44
N TYR A 140 -7.48 20.74 -3.95
CA TYR A 140 -6.09 20.90 -3.54
C TYR A 140 -5.96 21.41 -2.10
N GLU A 141 -6.78 22.38 -1.69
CA GLU A 141 -6.78 22.93 -0.33
C GLU A 141 -7.16 21.88 0.71
N ARG A 142 -8.25 21.12 0.46
CA ARG A 142 -8.63 19.98 1.30
C ARG A 142 -7.51 18.94 1.38
N LYS A 143 -6.83 18.64 0.27
CA LYS A 143 -5.68 17.72 0.24
C LYS A 143 -4.46 18.28 1.01
N LYS A 144 -4.21 19.59 0.95
CA LYS A 144 -3.14 20.28 1.68
C LYS A 144 -3.39 20.23 3.19
N GLN A 145 -4.62 20.47 3.63
CA GLN A 145 -5.04 20.31 5.03
C GLN A 145 -4.88 18.87 5.52
N LEU A 146 -5.37 17.88 4.76
CA LEU A 146 -5.22 16.47 5.09
C LEU A 146 -3.75 16.03 5.17
N ASN A 147 -2.89 16.51 4.26
CA ASN A 147 -1.45 16.26 4.33
C ASN A 147 -0.80 16.92 5.55
N LYS A 148 -1.22 18.13 5.95
CA LYS A 148 -0.72 18.80 7.17
C LYS A 148 -1.12 18.01 8.43
N LEU A 149 -2.35 17.52 8.51
CA LEU A 149 -2.81 16.65 9.59
C LEU A 149 -2.03 15.34 9.61
N ARG A 150 -1.85 14.71 8.44
CA ARG A 150 -1.09 13.46 8.30
C ARG A 150 0.36 13.59 8.77
N VAL A 151 1.09 14.63 8.37
CA VAL A 151 2.47 14.87 8.82
C VAL A 151 2.53 15.13 10.33
N LYS A 152 1.52 15.80 10.92
CA LYS A 152 1.42 15.92 12.39
C LYS A 152 1.21 14.55 13.05
N THR A 153 0.31 13.72 12.52
CA THR A 153 0.04 12.38 13.05
C THR A 153 1.25 11.44 12.90
N GLU A 154 1.95 11.50 11.76
CA GLU A 154 3.19 10.72 11.53
C GLU A 154 4.30 11.11 12.52
N LYS A 155 4.42 12.40 12.89
CA LYS A 155 5.33 12.84 13.96
C LYS A 155 4.93 12.30 15.32
N VAL A 156 3.71 12.55 15.78
CA VAL A 156 3.20 12.08 17.09
C VAL A 156 3.25 10.55 17.20
N ALA A 157 3.03 9.82 16.09
CA ALA A 157 3.24 8.38 16.04
C ALA A 157 4.73 8.01 16.17
N GLY A 158 5.63 8.70 15.46
CA GLY A 158 7.08 8.50 15.60
C GLY A 158 7.57 8.71 17.03
N ASP A 159 7.16 9.81 17.67
CA ASP A 159 7.53 10.16 19.05
C ASP A 159 7.07 9.08 20.05
N ARG A 160 5.86 8.51 19.85
CA ARG A 160 5.31 7.42 20.68
C ARG A 160 5.95 6.05 20.43
N LEU A 161 6.41 5.79 19.21
CA LEU A 161 7.01 4.50 18.85
C LEU A 161 8.50 4.43 19.19
N GLY A 162 9.22 5.56 19.17
CA GLY A 162 10.63 5.65 19.60
C GLY A 162 11.51 4.56 18.98
N SER A 163 12.17 3.77 19.84
CA SER A 163 13.05 2.65 19.44
C SER A 163 12.34 1.55 18.63
N GLN A 164 11.02 1.39 18.76
CA GLN A 164 10.25 0.42 17.98
C GLN A 164 10.21 0.78 16.48
N LEU A 165 10.32 2.08 16.14
CA LEU A 165 10.30 2.54 14.76
C LEU A 165 11.57 2.13 13.99
N GLU A 166 12.72 2.02 14.64
CA GLU A 166 13.97 1.53 14.03
C GLU A 166 13.86 0.05 13.62
N ILE A 167 13.15 -0.75 14.43
CA ILE A 167 12.85 -2.16 14.12
C ILE A 167 11.86 -2.26 12.94
N LEU A 168 10.85 -1.41 12.91
CA LEU A 168 9.81 -1.39 11.87
C LEU A 168 10.27 -0.80 10.54
N THR A 169 11.19 0.18 10.54
CA THR A 169 11.72 0.78 9.30
C THR A 169 12.52 -0.21 8.45
N ALA A 170 13.08 -1.26 9.06
CA ALA A 170 13.64 -2.39 8.34
C ALA A 170 12.58 -3.27 7.64
N VAL A 171 11.35 -3.32 8.17
CA VAL A 171 10.21 -4.11 7.67
C VAL A 171 9.19 -3.17 7.01
N LYS A 172 9.59 -2.65 5.84
CA LYS A 172 9.07 -1.42 5.22
C LYS A 172 7.68 -1.54 4.55
N TYR A 173 6.67 -2.06 5.24
CA TYR A 173 5.28 -2.07 4.77
C TYR A 173 4.31 -1.51 5.81
N VAL A 174 3.70 -0.36 5.50
CA VAL A 174 2.74 0.35 6.36
C VAL A 174 1.48 0.61 5.54
N GLU A 175 0.37 -0.07 5.87
CA GLU A 175 -0.94 0.24 5.31
C GLU A 175 -1.53 1.49 5.98
N ILE A 176 -2.06 2.42 5.18
CA ILE A 176 -2.63 3.69 5.68
C ILE A 176 -4.07 3.82 5.20
N HIS A 177 -5.00 3.56 6.11
CA HIS A 177 -6.43 3.67 5.86
C HIS A 177 -6.92 5.12 6.05
N ARG A 178 -7.80 5.56 5.16
CA ARG A 178 -8.43 6.91 5.21
C ARG A 178 -9.83 6.91 5.80
N GLN A 179 -10.33 5.73 6.11
CA GLN A 179 -11.63 5.44 6.68
C GLN A 179 -11.40 4.54 7.91
N PRO A 180 -12.28 4.55 8.91
CA PRO A 180 -12.28 3.51 9.93
C PRO A 180 -12.46 2.14 9.23
N VAL A 181 -11.70 1.15 9.67
CA VAL A 181 -11.65 -0.19 9.06
C VAL A 181 -11.82 -1.22 10.18
N THR A 182 -12.59 -2.28 9.92
CA THR A 182 -12.72 -3.37 10.91
C THR A 182 -11.46 -4.23 10.93
N ALA A 183 -11.08 -4.76 12.09
CA ALA A 183 -9.95 -5.70 12.16
C ALA A 183 -10.17 -6.94 11.25
N ALA A 184 -11.42 -7.39 11.09
CA ALA A 184 -11.81 -8.44 10.16
C ALA A 184 -11.42 -8.18 8.70
N GLU A 185 -11.56 -6.96 8.19
CA GLU A 185 -11.13 -6.60 6.82
C GLU A 185 -9.62 -6.75 6.62
N ILE A 186 -8.81 -6.42 7.63
CA ILE A 186 -7.36 -6.60 7.60
C ILE A 186 -7.01 -8.09 7.67
N LEU A 187 -7.64 -8.84 8.58
CA LEU A 187 -7.43 -10.28 8.71
C LEU A 187 -7.80 -11.05 7.43
N LYS A 188 -8.83 -10.59 6.69
CA LYS A 188 -9.20 -11.15 5.38
C LYS A 188 -8.12 -10.96 4.31
N ARG A 189 -7.31 -9.90 4.39
CA ARG A 189 -6.12 -9.71 3.53
C ARG A 189 -4.92 -10.54 3.99
N TYR A 190 -4.79 -10.74 5.31
CA TYR A 190 -3.61 -11.32 5.95
C TYR A 190 -3.95 -12.52 6.85
N PRO A 191 -4.42 -13.66 6.29
CA PRO A 191 -5.01 -14.76 7.07
C PRO A 191 -4.06 -15.48 8.04
N ARG A 192 -2.74 -15.29 7.94
CA ARG A 192 -1.73 -15.84 8.89
C ARG A 192 -1.19 -14.81 9.90
N HIS A 193 -1.86 -13.67 10.01
CA HIS A 193 -1.49 -12.57 10.91
C HIS A 193 -2.65 -12.23 11.85
N SER A 194 -2.32 -11.49 12.90
CA SER A 194 -3.25 -10.94 13.88
C SER A 194 -3.06 -9.43 13.98
N VAL A 195 -4.14 -8.70 14.21
CA VAL A 195 -4.08 -7.25 14.51
C VAL A 195 -3.88 -7.09 16.01
N THR A 196 -2.90 -6.29 16.43
CA THR A 196 -2.55 -6.10 17.84
C THR A 196 -2.35 -4.63 18.18
N ARG A 197 -2.42 -4.29 19.47
CA ARG A 197 -2.00 -2.96 19.96
C ARG A 197 -0.47 -2.80 19.88
N PRO A 198 0.06 -1.56 19.97
CA PRO A 198 1.51 -1.31 20.04
C PRO A 198 2.21 -2.05 21.19
N ASP A 199 1.48 -2.24 22.28
CA ASP A 199 1.94 -2.82 23.56
C ASP A 199 2.20 -4.34 23.51
N VAL A 200 2.00 -4.98 22.35
CA VAL A 200 2.07 -6.44 22.14
C VAL A 200 3.42 -7.08 22.51
N PHE A 201 4.51 -6.32 22.45
CA PHE A 201 5.85 -6.83 22.77
C PHE A 201 6.08 -6.96 24.28
N GLU A 202 5.36 -6.19 25.08
CA GLU A 202 5.33 -6.28 26.54
C GLU A 202 4.25 -7.27 26.99
N TYR A 203 3.06 -7.17 26.39
CA TYR A 203 1.86 -7.94 26.72
C TYR A 203 1.36 -8.76 25.50
N PRO A 204 1.85 -10.00 25.29
CA PRO A 204 1.58 -10.78 24.07
C PRO A 204 0.11 -11.18 23.84
N TRP A 205 -0.73 -11.07 24.86
CA TRP A 205 -2.16 -11.38 24.80
C TRP A 205 -3.04 -10.23 24.27
N VAL A 206 -2.47 -9.04 24.00
CA VAL A 206 -3.22 -7.84 23.57
C VAL A 206 -3.53 -7.88 22.06
N VAL A 207 -4.30 -8.88 21.66
CA VAL A 207 -4.82 -9.09 20.31
C VAL A 207 -6.17 -8.39 20.15
N VAL A 208 -6.38 -7.74 19.01
CA VAL A 208 -7.58 -6.97 18.70
C VAL A 208 -8.68 -7.89 18.14
N LYS A 209 -9.90 -7.79 18.66
CA LYS A 209 -11.05 -8.60 18.19
C LYS A 209 -11.42 -8.25 16.74
N PRO A 210 -11.82 -9.23 15.90
CA PRO A 210 -12.11 -9.00 14.47
C PRO A 210 -13.23 -7.98 14.23
N GLU A 211 -14.25 -7.98 15.09
CA GLU A 211 -15.41 -7.07 15.03
C GLU A 211 -15.06 -5.60 15.34
N SER A 212 -13.93 -5.36 16.00
CA SER A 212 -13.63 -4.01 16.49
C SER A 212 -13.17 -3.06 15.38
N VAL A 213 -13.65 -1.82 15.47
CA VAL A 213 -13.35 -0.75 14.53
C VAL A 213 -12.01 -0.12 14.89
N LEU A 214 -11.07 -0.14 13.93
CA LEU A 214 -9.76 0.48 14.07
C LEU A 214 -9.90 1.98 13.79
N ASN A 215 -10.10 2.73 14.87
CA ASN A 215 -10.31 4.17 14.82
C ASN A 215 -9.07 4.92 14.32
N LEU A 216 -9.30 5.93 13.48
CA LEU A 216 -8.27 6.79 12.91
C LEU A 216 -7.44 7.49 13.99
N GLY A 217 -6.14 7.67 13.73
CA GLY A 217 -5.20 8.30 14.67
C GLY A 217 -4.59 7.37 15.72
N LYS A 218 -5.01 6.10 15.79
CA LYS A 218 -4.32 5.05 16.56
C LYS A 218 -3.46 4.18 15.64
N VAL A 219 -2.32 3.73 16.17
CA VAL A 219 -1.42 2.78 15.49
C VAL A 219 -1.77 1.36 15.96
N PHE A 220 -1.78 0.42 15.03
CA PHE A 220 -1.95 -1.01 15.28
C PHE A 220 -0.88 -1.78 14.51
N TYR A 221 -0.48 -2.94 15.02
CA TYR A 221 0.48 -3.82 14.34
C TYR A 221 -0.22 -5.01 13.70
N ILE A 222 0.28 -5.44 12.54
CA ILE A 222 -0.10 -6.69 11.88
C ILE A 222 1.03 -7.68 12.14
N VAL A 223 0.82 -8.58 13.11
CA VAL A 223 1.87 -9.47 13.63
C VAL A 223 1.62 -10.90 13.12
N PRO A 224 2.60 -11.60 12.53
CA PRO A 224 2.44 -13.01 12.17
C PRO A 224 2.10 -13.87 13.39
N ASN A 225 1.16 -14.81 13.26
CA ASN A 225 0.67 -15.60 14.40
C ASN A 225 1.78 -16.43 15.07
N TYR A 226 2.79 -16.85 14.29
CA TYR A 226 4.00 -17.51 14.79
C TYR A 226 4.86 -16.62 15.70
N THR A 227 4.90 -15.31 15.44
CA THR A 227 5.61 -14.33 16.29
C THR A 227 4.89 -14.15 17.61
N LEU A 228 3.55 -14.07 17.60
CA LEU A 228 2.74 -14.05 18.82
C LEU A 228 2.94 -15.30 19.67
N TYR A 229 2.91 -16.48 19.06
CA TYR A 229 3.19 -17.73 19.77
C TYR A 229 4.58 -17.74 20.45
N LYS A 230 5.61 -17.24 19.76
CA LYS A 230 6.95 -17.06 20.34
C LYS A 230 6.96 -16.11 21.53
N LEU A 231 6.32 -14.95 21.41
CA LEU A 231 6.22 -13.96 22.48
C LEU A 231 5.48 -14.52 23.71
N MET A 232 4.37 -15.23 23.50
CA MET A 232 3.64 -15.92 24.57
C MET A 232 4.48 -17.01 25.24
N LYS A 233 5.23 -17.81 24.48
CA LYS A 233 6.12 -18.86 25.02
C LYS A 233 7.21 -18.24 25.90
N ALA A 234 7.92 -17.23 25.40
CA ALA A 234 8.96 -16.53 26.14
C ALA A 234 8.42 -15.80 27.38
N HIS A 235 7.18 -15.29 27.35
CA HIS A 235 6.56 -14.72 28.54
C HIS A 235 6.19 -15.79 29.58
N ARG A 236 5.74 -16.98 29.16
CA ARG A 236 5.50 -18.10 30.08
C ARG A 236 6.80 -18.57 30.74
N GLU A 237 7.88 -18.69 29.98
CA GLU A 237 9.20 -19.09 30.47
C GLU A 237 9.74 -18.10 31.52
N ARG A 238 9.73 -16.78 31.22
CA ARG A 238 10.13 -15.73 32.19
C ARG A 238 9.36 -15.74 33.51
N ASN A 239 8.10 -16.19 33.51
CA ASN A 239 7.27 -16.27 34.71
C ASN A 239 7.51 -17.58 35.52
N GLN A 240 8.30 -18.52 35.01
CA GLN A 240 8.67 -19.75 35.71
C GLN A 240 10.02 -19.62 36.45
N ASP A 241 10.90 -18.72 36.00
CA ASP A 241 12.23 -18.50 36.57
C ASP A 241 12.26 -17.57 37.81
N SER A 242 11.11 -17.14 38.33
CA SER A 242 11.01 -16.33 39.56
C SER A 242 11.04 -17.20 40.84
N PRO A 243 12.02 -17.07 41.75
CA PRO A 243 12.12 -17.95 42.91
C PRO A 243 11.07 -17.65 44.01
N HIS A 244 10.28 -18.68 44.36
CA HIS A 244 9.27 -18.72 45.43
C HIS A 244 8.03 -17.80 45.23
N LYS A 245 6.82 -18.16 45.67
CA LYS A 245 6.44 -19.08 46.75
C LYS A 245 5.03 -19.66 46.52
N SER A 246 4.85 -20.99 46.53
CA SER A 246 3.60 -21.61 46.95
C SER A 246 3.88 -22.99 47.56
N GLN A 247 3.83 -23.07 48.89
CA GLN A 247 3.89 -24.35 49.59
C GLN A 247 2.51 -25.00 49.51
N SER A 248 2.42 -26.15 48.85
CA SER A 248 1.24 -27.00 48.91
C SER A 248 1.18 -27.69 50.29
N PRO A 249 0.02 -27.69 50.99
CA PRO A 249 -0.12 -28.42 52.24
C PRO A 249 -0.01 -29.93 52.01
N LYS A 250 0.81 -30.60 52.83
CA LYS A 250 0.92 -32.06 52.83
C LYS A 250 -0.36 -32.68 53.40
N LYS A 251 -0.92 -33.69 52.72
CA LYS A 251 -1.93 -34.58 53.33
C LYS A 251 -1.23 -35.65 54.16
N HIS A 252 -1.77 -35.93 55.35
CA HIS A 252 -1.49 -37.12 56.16
C HIS A 252 -2.74 -38.01 56.22
N ASP A 253 -2.55 -39.30 56.47
CA ASP A 253 -3.57 -40.35 56.33
C ASP A 253 -4.46 -40.59 57.56
N ASN A 254 -5.71 -40.97 57.25
CA ASN A 254 -6.62 -41.91 57.94
C ASN A 254 -6.80 -41.91 59.48
N GLN A 255 -8.07 -41.81 59.89
CA GLN A 255 -8.72 -42.84 60.74
C GLN A 255 -10.24 -42.93 60.48
N LYS A 256 -10.91 -43.92 61.08
CA LYS A 256 -12.10 -44.63 60.53
C LYS A 256 -13.15 -44.92 61.63
N ILE A 257 -14.45 -44.76 61.33
CA ILE A 257 -15.66 -45.33 62.00
C ILE A 257 -16.84 -45.14 61.01
N GLN A 258 -17.29 -46.18 60.29
CA GLN A 258 -18.46 -47.04 60.56
C GLN A 258 -19.82 -46.29 60.55
N ASN A 259 -20.59 -46.36 59.45
CA ASN A 259 -21.74 -47.28 59.21
C ASN A 259 -23.09 -46.55 59.51
N GLN A 260 -24.29 -46.87 58.98
CA GLN A 260 -24.88 -47.87 58.05
C GLN A 260 -25.81 -47.13 57.01
N ASP A 261 -26.53 -47.67 56.01
CA ASP A 261 -26.69 -49.02 55.40
C ASP A 261 -27.07 -48.90 53.87
N SER A 262 -27.88 -49.80 53.29
CA SER A 262 -28.49 -49.73 51.92
C SER A 262 -29.86 -50.46 51.84
N PRO A 263 -30.64 -50.42 50.73
CA PRO A 263 -30.46 -51.47 49.70
C PRO A 263 -30.82 -51.14 48.21
N ILE A 264 -29.90 -51.54 47.31
CA ILE A 264 -30.06 -52.52 46.18
C ILE A 264 -31.05 -52.29 45.01
N LYS A 265 -30.51 -52.27 43.75
CA LYS A 265 -30.85 -53.26 42.68
C LYS A 265 -29.90 -53.28 41.44
N SER A 266 -29.33 -54.47 41.16
CA SER A 266 -28.89 -55.08 39.87
C SER A 266 -28.25 -54.21 38.76
N GLN A 267 -26.96 -54.41 38.39
CA GLN A 267 -26.41 -55.42 37.43
C GLN A 267 -26.84 -55.23 35.95
N ALA A 268 -26.06 -55.50 34.90
CA ALA A 268 -24.59 -55.65 34.67
C ALA A 268 -24.37 -55.76 33.12
N GLY A 269 -23.19 -55.45 32.57
CA GLY A 269 -22.93 -55.69 31.14
C GLY A 269 -21.62 -55.11 30.59
N SER A 270 -20.75 -55.96 30.04
CA SER A 270 -19.34 -55.65 29.74
C SER A 270 -19.06 -55.23 28.29
N THR A 271 -18.04 -54.38 28.10
CA THR A 271 -17.41 -54.08 26.80
C THR A 271 -16.63 -55.27 26.21
N PRO A 272 -16.64 -55.46 24.88
CA PRO A 272 -15.56 -56.15 24.16
C PRO A 272 -14.54 -55.15 23.56
N LYS A 273 -13.25 -55.49 23.62
CA LYS A 273 -12.16 -54.84 22.86
C LYS A 273 -11.85 -55.65 21.58
N HIS A 274 -10.84 -55.17 20.83
CA HIS A 274 -10.20 -55.79 19.65
C HIS A 274 -10.91 -55.53 18.30
N ARG A 275 -10.23 -55.38 17.15
CA ARG A 275 -8.83 -55.75 16.80
C ARG A 275 -8.26 -54.85 15.68
N ASN A 276 -6.94 -54.66 15.64
CA ASN A 276 -6.22 -54.05 14.50
C ASN A 276 -6.29 -54.93 13.23
N CYS A 277 -6.20 -54.31 12.05
CA CYS A 277 -5.68 -54.99 10.85
C CYS A 277 -4.94 -54.01 9.92
N HIS A 278 -3.86 -54.48 9.30
CA HIS A 278 -2.92 -53.69 8.49
C HIS A 278 -3.02 -54.04 6.99
N ARG A 279 -2.88 -53.01 6.13
CA ARG A 279 -2.00 -52.98 4.93
C ARG A 279 -2.28 -53.91 3.73
N GLN A 280 -2.56 -53.31 2.56
CA GLN A 280 -1.90 -53.45 1.22
C GLN A 280 -2.89 -52.99 0.12
N VAL A 281 -2.58 -52.57 -1.12
CA VAL A 281 -1.45 -51.92 -1.85
C VAL A 281 -1.85 -52.01 -3.35
N ASN A 282 -1.73 -50.91 -4.11
CA ASN A 282 -1.94 -50.80 -5.58
C ASN A 282 -3.40 -51.01 -6.09
N GLN A 283 -3.84 -50.53 -7.26
CA GLN A 283 -3.14 -50.09 -8.50
C GLN A 283 -3.81 -48.85 -9.14
N SER A 284 -3.08 -48.14 -10.02
CA SER A 284 -3.60 -47.16 -11.01
C SER A 284 -3.47 -47.72 -12.43
N PRO A 285 -4.31 -47.28 -13.40
CA PRO A 285 -3.79 -46.58 -14.61
C PRO A 285 -4.84 -45.59 -15.24
N PRO A 286 -4.72 -45.10 -16.49
CA PRO A 286 -3.71 -44.11 -16.90
C PRO A 286 -4.26 -42.86 -17.64
N THR A 287 -3.39 -41.86 -17.72
CA THR A 287 -3.28 -40.68 -18.59
C THR A 287 -4.17 -40.53 -19.84
N THR A 288 -4.71 -39.32 -20.06
CA THR A 288 -4.64 -38.62 -21.37
C THR A 288 -4.54 -37.10 -21.16
N CYS A 289 -3.78 -36.45 -22.04
CA CYS A 289 -3.35 -35.03 -22.07
C CYS A 289 -4.48 -33.99 -22.26
N CYS A 290 -4.26 -32.65 -22.26
CA CYS A 290 -3.22 -31.76 -21.71
C CYS A 290 -3.58 -30.31 -22.12
N ILE A 291 -3.98 -29.41 -21.21
CA ILE A 291 -3.82 -27.95 -21.38
C ILE A 291 -3.49 -27.36 -20.00
N TRP A 292 -2.27 -26.87 -19.82
CA TRP A 292 -1.82 -26.18 -18.61
C TRP A 292 -1.69 -24.69 -18.89
N ILE A 293 -2.36 -23.86 -18.10
CA ILE A 293 -2.17 -22.39 -18.06
C ILE A 293 -1.27 -22.11 -16.85
N PRO A 294 -0.04 -21.58 -17.03
CA PRO A 294 0.81 -21.25 -15.88
C PRO A 294 0.23 -20.08 -15.08
N SER A 295 -0.15 -20.32 -13.81
CA SER A 295 -0.50 -19.25 -12.88
C SER A 295 0.78 -18.53 -12.44
N LEU A 296 0.89 -17.25 -12.79
CA LEU A 296 2.05 -16.41 -12.54
C LEU A 296 2.14 -15.92 -11.07
N ASP A 297 2.32 -16.83 -10.12
CA ASP A 297 2.46 -16.51 -8.68
C ASP A 297 3.41 -17.46 -7.94
N GLN A 298 4.64 -17.66 -8.44
CA GLN A 298 5.69 -18.35 -7.68
C GLN A 298 7.15 -17.92 -7.93
N GLU A 299 7.39 -16.72 -8.45
CA GLU A 299 8.74 -16.15 -8.59
C GLU A 299 8.89 -14.79 -7.90
N ARG A 300 9.05 -14.80 -6.57
CA ARG A 300 9.62 -13.64 -5.85
C ARG A 300 10.32 -13.91 -4.51
N ASP A 301 10.29 -15.13 -3.98
CA ASP A 301 10.86 -15.45 -2.66
C ASP A 301 12.35 -15.89 -2.66
N LEU A 302 13.00 -15.94 -3.83
CA LEU A 302 14.41 -16.34 -3.97
C LEU A 302 15.37 -15.14 -4.10
N ARG A 303 15.33 -14.18 -3.16
CA ARG A 303 16.41 -13.15 -3.09
C ARG A 303 16.75 -12.52 -1.73
N THR A 304 16.50 -13.17 -0.58
CA THR A 304 17.13 -12.78 0.71
C THR A 304 17.40 -13.97 1.65
N ARG A 305 18.45 -14.75 1.38
CA ARG A 305 19.14 -15.56 2.41
C ARG A 305 20.55 -15.02 2.66
N LYS A 306 20.66 -13.72 2.99
CA LYS A 306 21.81 -13.23 3.76
C LYS A 306 21.46 -13.38 5.24
N GLN A 307 22.27 -14.14 5.97
CA GLN A 307 22.15 -14.28 7.42
C GLN A 307 22.52 -12.95 8.08
N ASN A 308 21.54 -12.07 8.29
CA ASN A 308 21.70 -11.02 9.28
C ASN A 308 21.70 -11.71 10.65
N LYS A 309 22.82 -11.63 11.37
CA LYS A 309 22.90 -12.03 12.78
C LYS A 309 21.97 -11.09 13.56
N VAL A 310 20.73 -11.54 13.79
CA VAL A 310 19.79 -10.87 14.70
C VAL A 310 20.42 -10.96 16.09
N VAL A 311 20.73 -9.81 16.68
CA VAL A 311 21.17 -9.69 18.07
C VAL A 311 20.17 -10.43 18.95
N ALA A 312 20.65 -11.26 19.88
CA ALA A 312 19.79 -12.19 20.60
C ALA A 312 18.66 -11.44 21.33
N TRP A 313 17.43 -11.92 21.14
CA TRP A 313 16.20 -11.28 21.65
C TRP A 313 16.21 -10.87 23.14
N PRO A 314 16.93 -11.55 24.08
CA PRO A 314 17.10 -11.06 25.45
C PRO A 314 17.73 -9.67 25.56
N GLU A 315 18.73 -9.34 24.72
CA GLU A 315 19.43 -8.04 24.79
C GLU A 315 18.54 -6.86 24.37
N ILE A 316 17.60 -7.10 23.45
CA ILE A 316 16.65 -6.10 22.95
C ILE A 316 15.64 -5.73 24.05
N VAL A 317 15.18 -6.73 24.81
CA VAL A 317 14.25 -6.54 25.94
C VAL A 317 14.94 -5.78 27.08
N LEU A 318 16.21 -6.07 27.37
CA LEU A 318 16.97 -5.37 28.41
C LEU A 318 17.23 -3.90 28.08
N LYS A 319 17.55 -3.58 26.82
CA LYS A 319 17.76 -2.19 26.37
C LYS A 319 16.52 -1.31 26.49
N ASN A 320 15.33 -1.83 26.20
CA ASN A 320 14.07 -1.10 26.39
C ASN A 320 13.66 -0.93 27.86
N LYS A 321 14.16 -1.76 28.78
CA LYS A 321 13.84 -1.66 30.21
C LYS A 321 14.52 -0.46 30.88
N MET A 322 15.70 -0.05 30.40
CA MET A 322 16.42 1.13 30.91
C MET A 322 15.86 2.48 30.43
N SER A 323 15.23 2.54 29.25
CA SER A 323 14.66 3.79 28.73
C SER A 323 13.36 4.17 29.42
N HIS A 324 12.52 3.19 29.79
CA HIS A 324 11.23 3.45 30.46
C HIS A 324 11.40 3.98 31.89
N LEU A 325 12.44 3.52 32.62
CA LEU A 325 12.76 4.00 33.98
C LEU A 325 13.18 5.48 34.04
N ARG A 326 13.43 6.14 32.90
CA ARG A 326 13.69 7.59 32.82
C ARG A 326 12.45 8.43 32.44
N LEU A 327 11.30 7.80 32.18
CA LEU A 327 10.07 8.48 31.78
C LEU A 327 9.03 8.60 32.90
N GLU A 328 9.18 7.84 33.99
CA GLU A 328 8.34 7.93 35.20
C GLU A 328 8.68 9.16 36.07
N GLU A 329 9.87 9.76 35.90
CA GLU A 329 10.35 10.92 36.68
C GLU A 329 10.19 12.26 35.93
N LYS A 330 8.95 12.65 35.62
CA LYS A 330 8.60 14.07 35.40
C LYS A 330 7.23 14.39 35.99
N PRO A 331 7.14 15.31 36.98
CA PRO A 331 5.85 15.74 37.50
C PRO A 331 5.07 16.52 36.43
N VAL A 332 3.74 16.45 36.52
CA VAL A 332 2.82 17.28 35.76
C VAL A 332 2.79 18.66 36.41
N GLU A 333 3.25 19.69 35.71
CA GLU A 333 2.95 21.08 36.06
C GLU A 333 1.71 21.53 35.28
N ASP A 334 0.65 21.86 36.00
CA ASP A 334 -0.50 22.58 35.48
C ASP A 334 -0.10 24.03 35.15
N SER A 335 -0.50 24.54 33.99
CA SER A 335 -0.63 25.99 33.77
C SER A 335 -1.67 26.30 32.69
N GLU A 336 -2.51 27.27 33.03
CA GLU A 336 -3.59 27.80 32.20
C GLU A 336 -3.08 28.87 31.20
N LEU A 337 -4.00 29.35 30.34
CA LEU A 337 -3.90 30.42 29.31
C LEU A 337 -3.44 29.99 27.90
#